data_AF-A0A1H9MIZ0-F1
#
_entry.id   AF-A0A1H9MIZ0-F1
#
_cell.length_a   1.000
_cell.length_b   1.000
_cell.length_c   1.000
_cell.angle_alpha   90.00
_cell.angle_beta   90.00
_cell.angle_gamma   90.00
#
_symmetry.space_group_name_H-M   'P 1'
#
loop_
_entity.id
_entity.type
_entity.pdbx_description
1 polymer ?
#
loop_
_entity_poly.entity_id
_entity_poly.type
_entity_poly.pdbx_seq_one_letter_code
_entity_poly.pdbx_strand_id
1 'polypeptide(L)'
;MIHLPGWLPPSAATDVTLVLRGHKPAARVSVGSRGGDLRRWARRYGLFTSIDADGFAAISRNPATARRVIDLDRRPGRHTLALGTMLGYPPCCSRAAARVGDEGIDRRHAAMATRRFHGRFRAINPSGYADGSSRISHVPCSTRCQPSLRMAMLPQGC
;
A
#
# COMPACT_ATOMS: atom_id res chain seq x y z
N MET A 1 -15.74 -4.01 -15.26
CA MET A 1 -15.68 -3.22 -14.01
C MET A 1 -14.94 -4.03 -12.97
N ILE A 2 -13.93 -3.46 -12.30
CA ILE A 2 -13.19 -4.16 -11.24
C ILE A 2 -14.05 -4.13 -9.97
N HIS A 3 -14.38 -5.30 -9.42
CA HIS A 3 -15.09 -5.39 -8.14
C HIS A 3 -14.13 -5.84 -7.04
N LEU A 4 -13.83 -4.93 -6.12
CA LEU A 4 -13.06 -5.24 -4.92
C LEU A 4 -13.96 -5.97 -3.92
N PRO A 5 -13.47 -7.00 -3.20
CA PRO A 5 -14.26 -7.68 -2.19
C PRO A 5 -14.61 -6.73 -1.04
N GLY A 6 -15.86 -6.70 -0.61
CA GLY A 6 -16.32 -5.85 0.51
C GLY A 6 -15.72 -6.22 1.87
N TRP A 7 -15.03 -7.37 1.99
CA TRP A 7 -14.31 -7.77 3.19
C TRP A 7 -12.85 -7.30 3.24
N LEU A 8 -12.31 -6.72 2.14
CA LEU A 8 -10.98 -6.10 2.21
C LEU A 8 -11.07 -4.85 3.10
N PRO A 9 -10.03 -4.57 3.91
CA PRO A 9 -9.94 -3.29 4.60
C PRO A 9 -10.06 -2.13 3.61
N PRO A 10 -10.83 -1.07 3.92
CA PRO A 10 -10.95 0.08 3.02
C PRO A 10 -9.59 0.69 2.63
N SER A 11 -8.65 0.71 3.56
CA SER A 11 -7.26 1.18 3.35
C SER A 11 -6.51 0.42 2.26
N ALA A 12 -6.89 -0.82 1.96
CA ALA A 12 -6.29 -1.64 0.91
C ALA A 12 -6.78 -1.28 -0.51
N ALA A 13 -7.90 -0.57 -0.64
CA ALA A 13 -8.57 -0.37 -1.93
C ALA A 13 -7.69 0.36 -2.96
N THR A 14 -6.97 1.40 -2.53
CA THR A 14 -6.06 2.18 -3.38
C THR A 14 -4.92 1.31 -3.91
N ASP A 15 -4.28 0.53 -3.04
CA ASP A 15 -3.17 -0.36 -3.42
C ASP A 15 -3.61 -1.52 -4.30
N VAL A 16 -4.67 -2.17 -3.84
CA VAL A 16 -5.71 -2.86 -4.59
C VAL A 16 -5.70 -2.60 -6.10
N THR A 17 -6.26 -1.43 -6.35
CA THR A 17 -6.58 -0.88 -7.66
C THR A 17 -5.32 -0.54 -8.45
N LEU A 18 -4.31 0.02 -7.81
CA LEU A 18 -3.04 0.34 -8.46
C LEU A 18 -2.32 -0.91 -8.97
N VAL A 19 -2.37 -2.04 -8.24
CA VAL A 19 -1.82 -3.33 -8.72
C VAL A 19 -2.63 -3.85 -9.90
N LEU A 20 -3.96 -3.83 -9.80
CA LEU A 20 -4.85 -4.27 -10.87
C LEU A 20 -4.65 -3.46 -12.16
N ARG A 21 -4.33 -2.18 -12.05
CA ARG A 21 -4.03 -1.29 -13.19
C ARG A 21 -2.58 -1.35 -13.67
N GLY A 22 -1.73 -2.14 -13.02
CA GLY A 22 -0.31 -2.27 -13.38
C GLY A 22 0.53 -1.05 -13.01
N HIS A 23 0.02 -0.16 -12.15
CA HIS A 23 0.75 1.00 -11.65
C HIS A 23 1.63 0.68 -10.45
N LYS A 24 1.31 -0.38 -9.69
CA LYS A 24 2.12 -0.89 -8.60
C LYS A 24 2.54 -2.34 -8.85
N PRO A 25 3.78 -2.71 -8.45
CA PRO A 25 4.26 -4.08 -8.56
C PRO A 25 3.57 -5.03 -7.57
N ALA A 26 3.19 -4.55 -6.38
CA ALA A 26 2.53 -5.32 -5.36
C ALA A 26 1.73 -4.46 -4.38
N ALA A 27 0.81 -5.11 -3.66
CA ALA A 27 0.04 -4.56 -2.56
C ALA A 27 0.18 -5.48 -1.35
N ARG A 28 0.33 -4.92 -0.15
CA ARG A 28 0.29 -5.64 1.13
C ARG A 28 -1.04 -5.34 1.81
N VAL A 29 -1.76 -6.37 2.22
CA VAL A 29 -3.10 -6.25 2.81
C VAL A 29 -3.24 -7.20 4.01
N SER A 30 -4.02 -6.82 5.01
CA SER A 30 -4.45 -7.76 6.06
C SER A 30 -5.74 -8.44 5.63
N VAL A 31 -5.79 -9.78 5.69
CA VAL A 31 -6.96 -10.59 5.35
C VAL A 31 -7.44 -11.51 6.46
N GLY A 32 -6.70 -11.62 7.57
CA GLY A 32 -7.03 -12.52 8.67
C GLY A 32 -7.25 -13.95 8.18
N SER A 33 -8.38 -14.56 8.55
CA SER A 33 -8.75 -15.93 8.14
C SER A 33 -9.25 -16.05 6.69
N ARG A 34 -9.41 -14.94 5.95
CA ARG A 34 -9.99 -14.92 4.59
C ARG A 34 -8.99 -15.22 3.48
N GLY A 35 -7.86 -15.86 3.79
CA GLY A 35 -6.81 -16.15 2.79
C GLY A 35 -7.29 -17.00 1.61
N GLY A 36 -8.22 -17.93 1.83
CA GLY A 36 -8.85 -18.72 0.76
C GLY A 36 -9.70 -17.86 -0.19
N ASP A 37 -10.47 -16.92 0.36
CA ASP A 37 -11.28 -15.97 -0.43
C ASP A 37 -10.39 -15.06 -1.27
N LEU A 38 -9.32 -14.54 -0.67
CA LEU A 38 -8.35 -13.70 -1.37
C LEU A 38 -7.73 -14.44 -2.56
N ARG A 39 -7.28 -15.69 -2.37
CA ARG A 39 -6.69 -16.51 -3.44
C ARG A 39 -7.65 -16.71 -4.61
N ARG A 40 -8.92 -17.04 -4.33
CA ARG A 40 -9.96 -17.22 -5.36
C ARG A 40 -10.28 -15.92 -6.08
N TRP A 41 -10.36 -14.81 -5.35
CA TRP A 41 -10.57 -13.49 -5.95
C TRP A 41 -9.38 -13.09 -6.83
N ALA A 42 -8.16 -13.20 -6.32
CA ALA A 42 -6.93 -12.82 -7.03
C ALA A 42 -6.74 -13.59 -8.34
N ARG A 43 -7.00 -14.91 -8.33
CA ARG A 43 -6.93 -15.77 -9.52
C ARG A 43 -7.83 -15.29 -10.67
N ARG A 44 -9.03 -14.78 -10.37
CA ARG A 44 -9.96 -14.26 -11.38
C ARG A 44 -9.41 -13.06 -12.15
N TYR A 45 -8.43 -12.34 -11.58
CA TYR A 45 -7.78 -11.19 -12.19
C TYR A 45 -6.34 -11.49 -12.66
N GLY A 46 -5.93 -12.76 -12.70
CA GLY A 46 -4.56 -13.15 -13.06
C GLY A 46 -3.51 -12.68 -12.06
N LEU A 47 -3.88 -12.57 -10.78
CA LEU A 47 -2.98 -12.18 -9.69
C LEU A 47 -2.57 -13.38 -8.85
N PHE A 48 -1.36 -13.27 -8.28
CA PHE A 48 -0.79 -14.22 -7.34
C PHE A 48 -0.79 -13.63 -5.94
N THR A 49 -0.92 -14.50 -4.95
CA THR A 49 -0.94 -14.12 -3.54
C THR A 49 0.04 -14.95 -2.73
N SER A 50 0.78 -14.32 -1.82
CA SER A 50 1.49 -14.99 -0.72
C SER A 50 0.88 -14.52 0.59
N ILE A 51 0.70 -15.42 1.56
CA ILE A 51 0.04 -15.12 2.83
C ILE A 51 0.88 -15.71 3.96
N ASP A 52 1.14 -14.94 5.00
CA ASP A 52 1.84 -15.41 6.20
C ASP A 52 0.89 -16.04 7.24
N ALA A 53 1.45 -16.48 8.36
CA ALA A 53 0.69 -17.08 9.45
C ALA A 53 -0.20 -16.07 10.21
N ASP A 54 0.12 -14.78 10.14
CA ASP A 54 -0.59 -13.70 10.85
C ASP A 54 -1.74 -13.12 10.00
N GLY A 55 -1.96 -13.68 8.80
CA GLY A 55 -3.02 -13.26 7.90
C GLY A 55 -2.69 -11.99 7.11
N PHE A 56 -1.42 -11.60 7.00
CA PHE A 56 -0.98 -10.61 6.02
C PHE A 56 -0.72 -11.27 4.67
N ALA A 57 -1.17 -10.61 3.61
CA ALA A 57 -1.06 -11.09 2.26
C ALA A 57 -0.39 -10.05 1.34
N ALA A 58 0.45 -10.53 0.44
CA ALA A 58 0.96 -9.77 -0.68
C ALA A 58 0.25 -10.20 -1.96
N ILE A 59 -0.18 -9.23 -2.77
CA ILE A 59 -0.86 -9.45 -4.05
C ILE A 59 0.03 -8.87 -5.16
N SER A 60 0.30 -9.63 -6.21
CA SER A 60 1.11 -9.17 -7.35
C SER A 60 0.76 -9.92 -8.63
N ARG A 61 1.03 -9.32 -9.79
CA ARG A 61 1.03 -10.01 -11.09
C ARG A 61 2.20 -10.98 -11.25
N ASN A 62 3.25 -10.85 -10.42
CA ASN A 62 4.41 -11.71 -10.44
C ASN A 62 4.44 -12.59 -9.16
N PRO A 63 4.46 -13.93 -9.28
CA PRO A 63 4.44 -14.82 -8.11
C PRO A 63 5.70 -14.67 -7.24
N ALA A 64 6.87 -14.42 -7.84
CA ALA A 64 8.10 -14.19 -7.10
C ALA A 64 8.05 -12.89 -6.30
N THR A 65 7.44 -11.84 -6.85
CA THR A 65 7.23 -10.58 -6.12
C THR A 65 6.29 -10.77 -4.93
N ALA A 66 5.15 -11.46 -5.11
CA ALA A 66 4.23 -11.73 -4.01
C ALA A 66 4.91 -12.49 -2.85
N ARG A 67 5.72 -13.51 -3.15
CA ARG A 67 6.48 -14.25 -2.13
C ARG A 67 7.51 -13.35 -1.44
N ARG A 68 8.34 -12.65 -2.21
CA ARG A 68 9.41 -11.79 -1.67
C ARG A 68 8.88 -10.68 -0.77
N VAL A 69 7.70 -10.12 -1.04
CA VAL A 69 7.10 -9.10 -0.18
C VAL A 69 6.84 -9.68 1.21
N ILE A 70 6.20 -10.86 1.30
CA ILE A 70 5.95 -11.53 2.59
C ILE A 70 7.25 -11.94 3.25
N ASP A 71 8.18 -12.55 2.50
CA ASP A 71 9.47 -12.98 3.05
C ASP A 71 10.26 -11.80 3.62
N LEU A 72 10.16 -10.62 3.00
CA LEU A 72 10.84 -9.41 3.46
C LEU A 72 10.16 -8.77 4.67
N ASP A 73 8.82 -8.72 4.68
CA ASP A 73 8.00 -8.19 5.77
C ASP A 73 8.20 -8.98 7.08
N ARG A 74 8.50 -10.27 6.97
CA ARG A 74 8.78 -11.16 8.11
C ARG A 74 10.21 -11.09 8.62
N ARG A 75 11.13 -10.42 7.92
CA ARG A 75 12.54 -10.40 8.34
C ARG A 75 12.71 -9.52 9.57
N PRO A 76 13.41 -10.00 10.60
CA PRO A 76 13.79 -9.14 11.71
C PRO A 76 14.73 -8.03 11.21
N GLY A 77 14.63 -6.86 11.85
CA GLY A 77 15.48 -5.70 11.57
C GLY A 77 14.91 -4.74 10.53
N ARG A 78 15.74 -3.79 10.08
CA ARG A 78 15.33 -2.63 9.28
C ARG A 78 15.10 -3.00 7.81
N HIS A 79 13.87 -3.37 7.46
CA HIS A 79 13.48 -3.74 6.10
C HIS A 79 12.52 -2.73 5.44
N THR A 80 12.06 -1.71 6.16
CA THR A 80 11.07 -0.70 5.71
C THR A 80 11.40 -0.06 4.35
N LEU A 81 12.67 0.29 4.09
CA LEU A 81 13.08 0.88 2.80
C LEU A 81 12.91 -0.11 1.65
N ALA A 82 13.40 -1.34 1.85
CA ALA A 82 13.35 -2.39 0.85
C ALA A 82 11.90 -2.79 0.58
N LEU A 83 11.09 -2.93 1.64
CA LEU A 83 9.67 -3.25 1.54
C LEU A 83 8.91 -2.16 0.80
N GLY A 84 9.09 -0.89 1.18
CA GLY A 84 8.44 0.22 0.49
C GLY A 84 8.82 0.31 -0.99
N THR A 85 10.09 0.03 -1.31
CA THR A 85 10.56 -0.03 -2.70
C THR A 85 9.92 -1.19 -3.47
N MET A 86 9.82 -2.37 -2.86
CA MET A 86 9.21 -3.56 -3.46
C MET A 86 7.70 -3.41 -3.68
N LEU A 87 7.02 -2.67 -2.81
CA LEU A 87 5.62 -2.27 -2.99
C LEU A 87 5.47 -1.18 -4.05
N GLY A 88 6.54 -0.52 -4.50
CA GLY A 88 6.49 0.54 -5.49
C GLY A 88 6.16 1.92 -4.92
N TYR A 89 6.36 2.13 -3.62
CA TYR A 89 6.25 3.46 -3.02
C TYR A 89 7.39 4.37 -3.51
N PRO A 90 7.17 5.70 -3.56
CA PRO A 90 8.21 6.62 -3.98
C PRO A 90 9.48 6.51 -3.12
N PRO A 91 10.69 6.49 -3.72
CA PRO A 91 11.93 6.32 -2.97
C PRO A 91 12.12 7.34 -1.84
N CYS A 92 11.70 8.59 -2.04
CA CYS A 92 11.77 9.61 -0.99
C CYS A 92 10.84 9.31 0.21
N CYS A 93 9.69 8.70 -0.03
CA CYS A 93 8.74 8.31 1.02
C CYS A 93 9.24 7.06 1.74
N SER A 94 9.71 6.05 1.00
CA SER A 94 10.31 4.84 1.58
C SER A 94 11.52 5.15 2.47
N ARG A 95 12.40 6.07 2.04
CA ARG A 95 13.52 6.56 2.87
C ARG A 95 13.04 7.29 4.12
N ALA A 96 11.99 8.10 4.01
CA ALA A 96 11.45 8.83 5.15
C ALA A 96 10.77 7.90 6.17
N ALA A 97 10.12 6.82 5.72
CA ALA A 97 9.59 5.76 6.58
C ALA A 97 10.73 4.96 7.24
N ALA A 98 11.75 4.58 6.48
CA ALA A 98 12.89 3.82 7.01
C ALA A 98 13.69 4.57 8.08
N ARG A 99 13.68 5.92 8.08
CA ARG A 99 14.30 6.73 9.14
C ARG A 99 13.57 6.64 10.49
N VAL A 100 12.26 6.38 10.47
CA VAL A 100 11.46 6.27 11.70
C VAL A 100 11.31 4.82 12.17
N GLY A 101 11.56 3.84 11.29
CA GLY A 101 11.34 2.42 11.59
C GLY A 101 9.86 2.06 11.57
N ASP A 102 9.56 0.76 11.65
CA ASP A 102 8.18 0.26 11.56
C ASP A 102 7.35 0.74 12.77
N GLU A 103 7.95 0.79 13.96
CA GLU A 103 7.35 1.30 15.20
C GLU A 103 7.05 2.81 15.14
N GLY A 104 7.70 3.53 14.23
CA GLY A 104 7.55 4.97 14.05
C GLY A 104 6.55 5.37 12.96
N ILE A 105 6.08 4.44 12.12
CA ILE A 105 5.24 4.75 10.96
C ILE A 105 3.89 5.33 11.38
N ASP A 106 3.23 4.76 12.38
CA ASP A 106 1.90 5.21 12.81
C ASP A 106 1.94 6.62 13.39
N ARG A 107 2.93 6.90 14.25
CA ARG A 107 3.18 8.25 14.77
C ARG A 107 3.50 9.25 13.66
N ARG A 108 4.30 8.82 12.66
CA ARG A 108 4.61 9.66 11.49
C ARG A 108 3.36 9.93 10.65
N HIS A 109 2.50 8.93 10.47
CA HIS A 109 1.21 9.06 9.78
C HIS A 109 0.34 10.09 10.50
N ALA A 110 0.11 9.92 11.80
CA ALA A 110 -0.69 10.84 12.61
C ALA A 110 -0.16 12.28 12.53
N ALA A 111 1.15 12.47 12.67
CA ALA A 111 1.79 13.78 12.57
C ALA A 111 1.73 14.40 11.15
N MET A 112 1.61 13.58 10.10
CA MET A 112 1.45 14.07 8.73
C MET A 112 -0.02 14.39 8.43
N ALA A 113 -0.96 13.59 8.95
CA ALA A 113 -2.40 13.76 8.78
C ALA A 113 -2.92 15.08 9.39
N THR A 114 -2.25 15.62 10.41
CA THR A 114 -2.60 16.92 11.01
C THR A 114 -2.10 18.13 10.21
N ARG A 115 -1.23 17.92 9.22
CA ARG A 115 -0.65 19.03 8.45
C ARG A 115 -1.60 19.51 7.35
N ARG A 116 -1.50 20.80 7.04
CA ARG A 116 -2.27 21.39 5.94
C ARG A 116 -1.62 21.11 4.58
N PHE A 117 -2.37 20.45 3.70
CA PHE A 117 -2.03 20.27 2.29
C PHE A 117 -2.77 21.31 1.44
N HIS A 118 -2.06 21.96 0.51
CA HIS A 118 -2.59 23.07 -0.28
C HIS A 118 -2.78 22.71 -1.76
N GLY A 119 -3.82 23.25 -2.39
CA GLY A 119 -4.14 23.03 -3.80
C GLY A 119 -4.21 21.54 -4.16
N ARG A 120 -3.55 21.16 -5.26
CA ARG A 120 -3.48 19.77 -5.75
C ARG A 120 -2.88 18.78 -4.75
N PHE A 121 -2.06 19.23 -3.80
CA PHE A 121 -1.46 18.35 -2.80
C PHE A 121 -2.47 17.85 -1.76
N ARG A 122 -3.69 18.38 -1.70
CA ARG A 122 -4.77 17.79 -0.88
C ARG A 122 -5.00 16.32 -1.21
N ALA A 123 -4.76 15.92 -2.46
CA ALA A 123 -4.89 14.53 -2.91
C ALA A 123 -3.90 13.55 -2.26
N ILE A 124 -2.81 14.03 -1.66
CA ILE A 124 -1.84 13.18 -0.95
C ILE A 124 -1.96 13.29 0.57
N ASN A 125 -3.04 13.87 1.07
CA ASN A 125 -3.29 13.90 2.51
C ASN A 125 -3.61 12.48 3.01
N PRO A 126 -2.82 11.92 3.95
CA PRO A 126 -3.04 10.55 4.42
C PRO A 126 -4.17 10.41 5.45
N SER A 127 -4.88 11.49 5.82
CA SER A 127 -5.92 11.46 6.86
C SER A 127 -7.07 10.49 6.57
N GLY A 128 -7.38 10.25 5.28
CA GLY A 128 -8.37 9.29 4.81
C GLY A 128 -7.83 7.88 4.56
N TYR A 129 -6.70 7.50 5.16
CA TYR A 129 -6.13 6.17 4.88
C TYR A 129 -6.99 5.05 5.48
N ALA A 130 -7.41 5.19 6.73
CA ALA A 130 -8.14 4.14 7.44
C ALA A 130 -9.54 3.86 6.84
N ASP A 131 -10.20 4.90 6.32
CA ASP A 131 -11.53 4.81 5.70
C ASP A 131 -11.47 4.50 4.18
N GLY A 132 -10.27 4.37 3.61
CA GLY A 132 -10.09 4.09 2.19
C GLY A 132 -10.36 5.29 1.26
N SER A 133 -10.55 6.49 1.79
CA SER A 133 -10.77 7.71 1.00
C SER A 133 -9.47 8.36 0.49
N SER A 134 -8.31 7.94 1.03
CA SER A 134 -6.99 8.41 0.60
C SER A 134 -6.61 7.86 -0.77
N ARG A 135 -6.13 8.75 -1.64
CA ARG A 135 -5.62 8.40 -2.98
C ARG A 135 -4.21 7.82 -2.99
N ILE A 136 -3.58 7.72 -1.81
CA ILE A 136 -2.30 7.06 -1.60
C ILE A 136 -2.38 6.14 -0.39
N SER A 137 -1.54 5.12 -0.38
CA SER A 137 -1.45 4.08 0.66
C SER A 137 -0.17 4.17 1.50
N HIS A 138 0.66 5.18 1.24
CA HIS A 138 1.88 5.45 1.99
C HIS A 138 1.85 6.84 2.62
N VAL A 139 2.66 7.04 3.67
CA VAL A 139 2.84 8.36 4.28
C VAL A 139 3.77 9.20 3.37
N PRO A 140 3.33 10.36 2.86
CA PRO A 140 4.19 11.19 2.02
C PRO A 140 5.39 11.72 2.83
N CYS A 141 6.52 11.97 2.17
CA CYS A 141 7.69 12.50 2.85
C CYS A 141 7.50 13.97 3.30
N SER A 142 6.62 14.72 2.64
CA SER A 142 6.27 16.11 2.93
C SER A 142 4.88 16.47 2.38
N THR A 143 4.34 17.62 2.78
CA THR A 143 3.05 18.15 2.26
C THR A 143 3.10 18.60 0.80
N ARG A 144 4.29 18.58 0.18
CA ARG A 144 4.53 18.95 -1.22
C ARG A 144 5.23 17.83 -1.99
N CYS A 145 5.05 16.57 -1.58
CA CYS A 145 5.73 15.44 -2.19
C CYS A 145 5.25 15.19 -3.63
N GLN A 146 6.06 15.62 -4.61
CA GLN A 146 5.75 15.47 -6.03
C GLN A 146 5.59 14.00 -6.48
N PRO A 147 6.44 13.04 -6.05
CA PRO A 147 6.23 11.64 -6.40
C PRO A 147 4.90 11.07 -5.87
N SER A 148 4.54 11.37 -4.63
CA SER A 148 3.22 10.96 -4.09
C SER A 148 2.09 11.60 -4.89
N LEU A 149 2.23 12.88 -5.27
CA LEU A 149 1.21 13.57 -6.04
C LEU A 149 1.00 12.90 -7.40
N ARG A 150 2.08 12.56 -8.11
CA ARG A 150 1.98 11.83 -9.38
C ARG A 150 1.22 10.51 -9.23
N MET A 151 1.51 9.75 -8.17
CA MET A 151 0.81 8.51 -7.86
C MET A 151 -0.69 8.74 -7.55
N ALA A 152 -1.01 9.78 -6.76
CA ALA A 152 -2.39 10.13 -6.42
C ALA A 152 -3.24 10.62 -7.60
N MET A 153 -2.58 11.08 -8.67
CA MET A 153 -3.23 11.52 -9.90
C MET A 153 -3.40 10.37 -10.91
N LEU A 154 -2.89 9.18 -10.63
CA LEU A 154 -3.14 8.01 -11.48
C LEU A 154 -4.63 7.67 -11.48
N PRO A 155 -5.20 7.20 -12.61
CA PRO A 155 -6.59 6.80 -12.68
C PRO A 155 -6.90 5.69 -11.66
N GLN A 156 -7.74 5.97 -10.66
CA GLN A 156 -8.17 4.98 -9.64
C GLN A 156 -9.51 4.30 -9.99
N GLY A 157 -10.25 4.83 -10.97
CA GLY A 157 -11.57 4.32 -11.36
C GLY A 157 -12.71 5.04 -10.64
N CYS A 158 -13.76 5.30 -11.41
CA CYS A 158 -15.09 5.60 -10.91
C CYS A 158 -15.94 4.34 -11.04
#